data_AF-A0A401X1M5-F1
#
_entry.id   AF-A0A401X1M5-F1
#
_cell.length_a   1.000
_cell.length_b   1.000
_cell.length_c   1.000
_cell.angle_alpha   90.00
_cell.angle_beta   90.00
_cell.angle_gamma   90.00
#
_symmetry.space_group_name_H-M   'P 1'
#
loop_
_entity.id
_entity.type
_entity.pdbx_description
1 polymer ?
#
loop_
_entity_poly.entity_id
_entity_poly.type
_entity_poly.pdbx_seq_one_letter_code
_entity_poly.pdbx_strand_id
1 'polypeptide(L)'
;MTAENQDFLHLIDAISELNVKRLRENPEAACYAPSTAYGYARSGQIPTKRQGRAYFVHRADIPLIAKKLPLGTRRPSPSVA
;
A
#
# COMPACT_ATOMS: atom_id res chain seq x y z
N MET A 1 24.67 -15.22 -0.40
CA MET A 1 23.33 -14.59 -0.33
C MET A 1 23.46 -13.23 -0.99
N THR A 2 23.02 -13.09 -2.23
CA THR A 2 23.07 -11.81 -2.97
C THR A 2 22.01 -10.86 -2.42
N ALA A 3 22.37 -9.59 -2.24
CA ALA A 3 21.55 -8.55 -1.61
C ALA A 3 20.15 -8.35 -2.25
N GLU A 4 19.96 -8.82 -3.48
CA GLU A 4 18.72 -8.68 -4.26
C GLU A 4 17.47 -9.35 -3.63
N ASN A 5 17.64 -10.31 -2.73
CA ASN A 5 16.51 -10.94 -2.04
C ASN A 5 16.01 -10.17 -0.80
N GLN A 6 16.71 -9.11 -0.37
CA GLN A 6 16.33 -8.32 0.82
C GLN A 6 15.39 -7.15 0.50
N ASP A 7 15.16 -6.84 -0.77
CA ASP A 7 14.40 -5.65 -1.16
C ASP A 7 12.92 -5.91 -1.48
N PHE A 8 12.48 -7.17 -1.44
CA PHE A 8 11.07 -7.52 -1.64
C PHE A 8 10.33 -7.60 -0.31
N LEU A 9 9.29 -6.80 -0.17
CA LEU A 9 8.36 -6.84 0.95
C LEU A 9 7.02 -7.42 0.51
N HIS A 10 6.28 -8.01 1.43
CA HIS A 10 4.89 -8.36 1.16
C HIS A 10 4.09 -7.07 0.92
N LEU A 11 3.14 -7.10 -0.02
CA LEU A 11 2.34 -5.92 -0.35
C LEU A 11 1.69 -5.32 0.89
N ILE A 12 1.19 -6.16 1.81
CA ILE A 12 0.58 -5.70 3.06
C ILE A 12 1.54 -4.93 3.97
N ASP A 13 2.81 -5.35 4.01
CA ASP A 13 3.83 -4.72 4.84
C ASP A 13 4.19 -3.35 4.27
N ALA A 14 4.35 -3.26 2.95
CA ALA A 14 4.59 -2.00 2.27
C ALA A 14 3.43 -0.99 2.46
N ILE A 15 2.17 -1.45 2.40
CA ILE A 15 1.01 -0.60 2.69
C ILE A 15 1.01 -0.16 4.16
N SER A 16 1.41 -1.04 5.08
CA SER A 16 1.49 -0.72 6.50
C SER A 16 2.58 0.31 6.78
N GLU A 17 3.77 0.17 6.18
CA GLU A 17 4.86 1.17 6.26
C GLU A 17 4.38 2.54 5.74
N LEU A 18 3.67 2.57 4.61
CA LEU A 18 3.10 3.80 4.05
C LEU A 18 2.09 4.46 4.99
N ASN A 19 1.18 3.67 5.58
CA ASN A 19 0.17 4.18 6.51
C ASN A 19 0.80 4.68 7.81
N VAL A 20 1.78 3.96 8.37
CA VAL A 20 2.52 4.39 9.57
C VAL A 20 3.23 5.71 9.30
N LYS A 21 3.91 5.85 8.16
CA LYS A 21 4.57 7.11 7.79
C LYS A 21 3.56 8.26 7.68
N ARG A 22 2.43 8.05 7.01
CA ARG A 22 1.37 9.06 6.89
C ARG A 22 0.79 9.47 8.24
N LEU A 23 0.49 8.51 9.11
CA LEU A 23 -0.07 8.79 10.44
C LEU A 23 0.92 9.48 11.38
N ARG A 24 2.23 9.24 11.21
CA ARG A 24 3.27 9.99 11.92
C ARG A 24 3.33 11.46 11.48
N GLU A 25 3.14 11.73 10.19
CA GLU A 25 3.13 13.10 9.63
C GLU A 25 1.81 13.82 9.92
N ASN A 26 0.68 13.12 9.87
CA ASN A 26 -0.65 13.63 10.17
C ASN A 26 -1.53 12.51 10.76
N PRO A 27 -1.83 12.53 12.07
CA PRO A 27 -2.66 11.52 12.73
C PRO A 27 -4.07 11.38 12.17
N GLU A 28 -4.60 12.41 11.52
CA GLU A 28 -5.94 12.40 10.90
C GLU A 28 -5.89 12.05 9.41
N ALA A 29 -4.72 11.73 8.86
CA ALA A 29 -4.57 11.37 7.47
C ALA A 29 -5.39 10.12 7.11
N ALA A 30 -6.02 10.16 5.94
CA ALA A 30 -6.54 8.97 5.32
C ALA A 30 -5.41 7.95 5.06
N CYS A 31 -5.71 6.68 5.33
CA CYS A 31 -4.85 5.54 5.07
C CYS A 31 -5.18 4.88 3.73
N TYR A 32 -4.20 4.21 3.14
CA TYR A 32 -4.40 3.31 2.03
C TYR A 32 -5.10 2.03 2.52
N ALA A 33 -6.16 1.64 1.83
CA ALA A 33 -6.88 0.41 2.13
C ALA A 33 -6.16 -0.80 1.50
N PRO A 34 -5.88 -1.86 2.28
CA PRO A 34 -5.24 -3.07 1.76
C PRO A 34 -6.03 -3.72 0.60
N SER A 35 -7.36 -3.74 0.69
CA SER A 35 -8.24 -4.29 -0.35
C SER A 35 -8.04 -3.57 -1.70
N THR A 36 -7.95 -2.24 -1.68
CA THR A 36 -7.65 -1.44 -2.86
C THR A 36 -6.26 -1.74 -3.41
N ALA A 37 -5.26 -1.85 -2.54
CA ALA A 37 -3.91 -2.20 -2.96
C ALA A 37 -3.86 -3.56 -3.67
N TYR A 38 -4.52 -4.58 -3.13
CA TYR A 38 -4.63 -5.89 -3.79
C TYR A 38 -5.38 -5.83 -5.12
N GLY A 39 -6.44 -5.01 -5.22
CA GLY A 39 -7.15 -4.77 -6.48
C GLY A 39 -6.25 -4.18 -7.56
N TYR A 40 -5.46 -3.16 -7.20
CA TYR A 40 -4.50 -2.50 -8.10
C TYR A 40 -3.32 -3.40 -8.46
N ALA A 41 -2.87 -4.24 -7.53
CA ALA A 41 -1.85 -5.25 -7.80
C ALA A 41 -2.35 -6.27 -8.82
N ARG A 42 -3.58 -6.77 -8.63
CA ARG A 42 -4.21 -7.74 -9.54
C ARG A 42 -4.45 -7.18 -10.94
N SER A 43 -4.75 -5.88 -11.07
CA SER A 43 -4.94 -5.22 -12.37
C SER A 43 -3.64 -4.78 -13.04
N GLY A 44 -2.47 -4.98 -12.39
CA GLY A 44 -1.18 -4.54 -12.91
C GLY A 44 -0.97 -3.02 -12.88
N GLN A 45 -1.81 -2.29 -12.13
CA GLN A 45 -1.71 -0.84 -12.02
C GLN A 45 -0.53 -0.41 -11.15
N ILE A 46 -0.12 -1.22 -10.18
CA ILE A 46 1.06 -0.99 -9.35
C ILE A 46 2.13 -2.07 -9.59
N PRO A 47 3.43 -1.71 -9.51
CA PRO A 47 4.52 -2.66 -9.69
C PRO A 47 4.51 -3.68 -8.55
N THR A 48 4.11 -4.91 -8.87
CA THR A 48 4.05 -6.02 -7.93
C THR A 48 4.53 -7.29 -8.61
N LYS A 49 5.21 -8.15 -7.85
CA LYS A 49 5.60 -9.50 -8.24
C LYS A 49 4.68 -10.48 -7.54
N ARG A 50 3.92 -11.27 -8.30
CA ARG A 50 3.07 -12.32 -7.74
C ARG A 50 3.87 -13.60 -7.56
N GLN A 51 3.84 -14.16 -6.34
CA GLN A 51 4.41 -15.47 -6.04
C GLN A 51 3.34 -16.31 -5.33
N GLY A 52 2.77 -17.26 -6.06
CA GLY A 52 1.60 -18.02 -5.61
C GLY A 52 0.37 -17.13 -5.40
N ARG A 53 -0.09 -17.04 -4.14
CA ARG A 53 -1.23 -16.20 -3.71
C ARG A 53 -0.79 -14.84 -3.14
N ALA A 54 0.51 -14.65 -2.93
CA ALA A 54 1.07 -13.45 -2.35
C ALA A 54 1.52 -12.46 -3.44
N TYR A 55 1.44 -11.18 -3.11
CA TYR A 55 2.02 -10.09 -3.91
C TYR A 55 3.17 -9.49 -3.13
N PHE A 56 4.29 -9.32 -3.82
CA PHE A 56 5.51 -8.72 -3.30
C PHE A 56 5.81 -7.44 -4.05
N VAL A 57 6.43 -6.49 -3.38
CA VAL A 57 6.80 -5.19 -3.95
C VAL A 57 8.25 -4.90 -3.62
N HIS A 58 8.96 -4.28 -4.56
CA HIS A 58 10.30 -3.80 -4.29
C HIS A 58 10.22 -2.56 -3.40
N ARG A 59 11.10 -2.43 -2.41
CA ARG A 59 11.16 -1.26 -1.52
C ARG A 59 11.29 0.05 -2.31
N ALA A 60 12.09 0.04 -3.36
CA ALA A 60 12.26 1.21 -4.25
C ALA A 60 10.95 1.66 -4.94
N ASP A 61 9.98 0.75 -5.11
CA ASP A 61 8.71 1.04 -5.77
C ASP A 61 7.63 1.58 -4.82
N ILE A 62 7.85 1.53 -3.51
CA ILE A 62 6.91 2.02 -2.48
C ILE A 62 6.43 3.46 -2.76
N PRO A 63 7.30 4.42 -3.10
CA PRO A 63 6.87 5.77 -3.44
C PRO A 63 5.96 5.83 -4.68
N LEU A 64 6.16 4.93 -5.64
CA LEU A 64 5.34 4.85 -6.85
C LEU A 64 3.96 4.24 -6.55
N ILE A 65 3.91 3.24 -5.67
CA ILE A 65 2.67 2.65 -5.15
C ILE A 65 1.83 3.74 -4.44
N ALA A 66 2.46 4.54 -3.57
CA ALA A 66 1.79 5.63 -2.86
C ALA A 66 1.17 6.67 -3.81
N LYS A 67 1.83 6.97 -4.95
CA LYS A 67 1.30 7.90 -5.96
C LYS A 67 0.10 7.34 -6.71
N LYS A 68 0.03 6.02 -6.90
CA LYS A 68 -1.01 5.36 -7.71
C LYS A 68 -2.21 4.91 -6.89
N LEU A 69 -2.03 4.59 -5.62
CA LEU A 69 -3.13 4.14 -4.79
C LEU A 69 -4.00 5.33 -4.37
N PRO A 70 -5.32 5.26 -4.60
CA PRO A 70 -6.21 6.25 -4.02
C PRO A 70 -6.18 6.08 -2.50
N LEU A 71 -6.11 7.22 -1.81
CA LEU A 71 -6.33 7.24 -0.37
C LEU A 71 -7.77 6.81 -0.11
N GLY A 72 -7.99 6.00 0.92
CA GLY A 72 -9.34 5.69 1.33
C GLY A 72 -10.05 7.00 1.63
N THR A 73 -11.09 7.36 0.86
CA THR A 73 -12.01 8.40 1.29
C THR A 73 -12.52 7.95 2.65
N ARG A 74 -12.20 8.69 3.72
CA ARG A 74 -13.05 8.70 4.91
C ARG A 74 -14.44 8.95 4.36
N ARG A 75 -15.30 7.93 4.28
CA ARG A 75 -16.72 8.20 4.13
C ARG A 75 -17.03 9.13 5.29
N PRO A 76 -17.55 10.34 5.06
CA PRO A 76 -18.12 11.08 6.18
C PRO A 76 -19.13 10.12 6.79
N SER A 77 -18.88 9.69 8.03
CA SER A 77 -19.90 9.02 8.82
C SER A 77 -21.13 9.91 8.70
N PRO A 78 -22.29 9.42 8.24
CA PRO A 78 -23.48 10.23 8.24
C PRO A 78 -23.68 10.65 9.69
N SER A 79 -23.49 11.94 9.96
CA SER A 79 -23.81 12.53 11.25
C SER A 79 -25.30 12.29 11.40
N VAL A 80 -25.67 11.43 12.34
CA VAL A 80 -27.06 11.20 12.71
C VAL A 80 -27.50 12.50 13.36
N ALA A 81 -28.21 13.33 12.59
CA ALA A 81 -28.91 14.51 13.05
C ALA A 81 -30.23 14.12 13.73
#